data_AF-A0A1X4HVG0-F1
#
_entry.id   AF-A0A1X4HVG0-F1
#
_cell.length_a   1.000
_cell.length_b   1.000
_cell.length_c   1.000
_cell.angle_alpha   90.00
_cell.angle_beta   90.00
_cell.angle_gamma   90.00
#
_symmetry.space_group_name_H-M   'P 1'
#
loop_
_entity.id
_entity.type
_entity.pdbx_description
1 polymer ?
#
loop_
_entity_poly.entity_id
_entity_poly.type
_entity_poly.pdbx_seq_one_letter_code
_entity_poly.pdbx_strand_id
1 'polypeptide(L)'
;GTGAAAGKPAVPTADQVVREAVSRALPALTEPHLLTGVAALVHAVLRLAASVAAFVTPPAERPRTERRRTEGMFADYSPEDGDEQTLQEATSGLAELGGWWGGGRSWGTLRQIRAVNHVLSGKPADGKPLPASSRSAGAADGWRSDEFTVPGIGAVWPCVLDALRPLAYRAASPTLTESHRRALLLLFEAITEGPLVTPGGALREVVLSEPHDKQERVGQVLRRDGRTVVVLGRQNVDHRTGRVNWLALDHDPAGVFGAVAHFTLERETAHPPVFPADALAAVTRLV
;
A
#
# COMPACT_ATOMS: atom_id res chain seq x y z
N GLY A 1 -38.26 -0.32 39.83
CA GLY A 1 -37.75 -1.71 39.91
C GLY A 1 -37.09 -2.04 38.59
N THR A 2 -35.86 -2.49 38.66
CA THR A 2 -34.86 -2.70 37.60
C THR A 2 -35.28 -3.70 36.51
N GLY A 3 -35.09 -3.31 35.25
CA GLY A 3 -35.21 -4.17 34.07
C GLY A 3 -33.99 -5.08 33.90
N ALA A 4 -34.25 -6.36 33.63
CA ALA A 4 -33.24 -7.35 33.32
C ALA A 4 -32.75 -7.18 31.88
N ALA A 5 -31.47 -6.86 31.72
CA ALA A 5 -30.78 -6.91 30.44
C ALA A 5 -30.54 -8.39 30.06
N ALA A 6 -31.17 -8.83 28.98
CA ALA A 6 -30.89 -10.13 28.37
C ALA A 6 -29.48 -10.08 27.72
N GLY A 7 -28.51 -10.74 28.36
CA GLY A 7 -27.17 -10.92 27.82
C GLY A 7 -27.18 -11.83 26.59
N LYS A 8 -26.48 -11.44 25.53
CA LYS A 8 -26.22 -12.29 24.35
C LYS A 8 -25.50 -13.59 24.79
N PRO A 9 -25.85 -14.76 24.24
CA PRO A 9 -25.13 -15.99 24.53
C PRO A 9 -23.69 -15.87 24.03
N ALA A 10 -22.72 -16.10 24.92
CA ALA A 10 -21.31 -16.18 24.55
C ALA A 10 -21.09 -17.46 23.75
N VAL A 11 -20.60 -17.31 22.52
CA VAL A 11 -20.18 -18.45 21.70
C VAL A 11 -18.91 -19.04 22.33
N PRO A 12 -18.86 -20.35 22.63
CA PRO A 12 -17.68 -20.97 23.22
C PRO A 12 -16.48 -20.83 22.28
N THR A 13 -15.30 -20.61 22.85
CA THR A 13 -14.07 -20.50 22.07
C THR A 13 -13.70 -21.86 21.47
N ALA A 14 -12.92 -21.87 20.39
CA ALA A 14 -12.47 -23.11 19.76
C ALA A 14 -11.78 -24.06 20.75
N ASP A 15 -11.05 -23.51 21.72
CA ASP A 15 -10.38 -24.28 22.78
C ASP A 15 -11.35 -24.92 23.76
N GLN A 16 -12.48 -24.25 24.05
CA GLN A 16 -13.54 -24.81 24.89
C GLN A 16 -14.24 -25.97 24.16
N VAL A 17 -14.55 -25.79 22.87
CA VAL A 17 -15.17 -26.84 22.05
C VAL A 17 -14.26 -28.06 21.89
N VAL A 18 -12.97 -27.86 21.64
CA VAL A 18 -11.98 -28.96 21.53
C VAL A 18 -11.83 -29.68 22.87
N ARG A 19 -11.79 -28.94 23.99
CA ARG A 19 -11.68 -29.56 25.32
C ARG A 19 -12.90 -30.39 25.68
N GLU A 20 -14.11 -29.92 25.37
CA GLU A 20 -15.35 -30.66 25.56
C GLU A 20 -15.44 -31.91 24.67
N ALA A 21 -14.94 -31.81 23.43
CA ALA A 21 -14.87 -32.96 22.54
C ALA A 21 -13.89 -34.03 23.07
N VAL A 22 -12.72 -33.62 23.56
CA VAL A 22 -11.71 -34.51 24.14
C VAL A 22 -12.21 -35.18 25.42
N SER A 23 -12.86 -34.44 26.33
CA SER A 23 -13.38 -35.01 27.59
C SER A 23 -14.49 -36.03 27.34
N ARG A 24 -15.31 -35.82 26.31
CA ARG A 24 -16.35 -36.77 25.90
C ARG A 24 -15.78 -38.02 25.23
N ALA A 25 -14.72 -37.87 24.45
CA ALA A 25 -14.08 -38.97 23.74
C ALA A 25 -13.18 -39.84 24.65
N LEU A 26 -12.60 -39.24 25.70
CA LEU A 26 -11.69 -39.90 26.63
C LEU A 26 -12.18 -39.72 28.10
N PRO A 27 -13.32 -40.32 28.48
CA PRO A 27 -13.94 -40.10 29.79
C PRO A 27 -13.10 -40.61 30.96
N ALA A 28 -12.14 -41.51 30.72
CA ALA A 28 -11.21 -42.03 31.72
C ALA A 28 -10.06 -41.05 32.05
N LEU A 29 -9.85 -40.02 31.23
CA LEU A 29 -8.88 -38.94 31.48
C LEU A 29 -9.55 -37.84 32.30
N THR A 30 -9.47 -37.96 33.63
CA THR A 30 -10.11 -37.03 34.57
C THR A 30 -9.16 -35.95 35.09
N GLU A 31 -7.85 -36.11 34.88
CA GLU A 31 -6.83 -35.16 35.34
C GLU A 31 -6.83 -33.89 34.44
N PRO A 32 -7.05 -32.69 35.01
CA PRO A 32 -7.25 -31.47 34.23
C PRO A 32 -6.06 -31.01 33.36
N HIS A 33 -4.82 -31.25 33.79
CA HIS A 33 -3.63 -30.85 33.05
C HIS A 33 -3.38 -31.76 31.85
N LEU A 34 -3.61 -33.07 32.00
CA LEU A 34 -3.56 -34.05 30.92
C LEU A 34 -4.64 -33.78 29.87
N LEU A 35 -5.88 -33.48 30.29
CA LEU A 35 -6.94 -33.04 29.37
C LEU A 35 -6.55 -31.79 28.59
N THR A 36 -5.91 -30.82 29.25
CA THR A 36 -5.43 -29.60 28.61
C THR A 36 -4.32 -29.89 27.60
N GLY A 37 -3.38 -30.76 27.95
CA GLY A 37 -2.31 -31.20 27.04
C GLY A 37 -2.82 -31.94 25.81
N VAL A 38 -3.77 -32.86 25.98
CA VAL A 38 -4.39 -33.61 24.87
C VAL A 38 -5.22 -32.67 23.99
N ALA A 39 -5.99 -31.76 24.56
CA ALA A 39 -6.74 -30.76 23.80
C ALA A 39 -5.81 -29.85 22.98
N ALA A 40 -4.66 -29.44 23.53
CA ALA A 40 -3.67 -28.65 22.81
C ALA A 40 -3.06 -29.41 21.62
N LEU A 41 -2.76 -30.71 21.79
CA LEU A 41 -2.25 -31.56 20.70
C LEU A 41 -3.29 -31.74 19.60
N VAL A 42 -4.55 -32.01 19.95
CA VAL A 42 -5.66 -32.11 18.97
C VAL A 42 -5.84 -30.80 18.23
N HIS A 43 -5.79 -29.66 18.92
CA HIS A 43 -5.87 -28.34 18.30
C HIS A 43 -4.70 -28.11 17.32
N ALA A 44 -3.47 -28.48 17.71
CA ALA A 44 -2.29 -28.36 16.85
C ALA A 44 -2.40 -29.24 15.58
N VAL A 45 -2.89 -30.48 15.71
CA VAL A 45 -3.12 -31.39 14.59
C VAL A 45 -4.21 -30.86 13.65
N LEU A 46 -5.31 -30.32 14.19
CA LEU A 46 -6.37 -29.70 13.38
C LEU A 46 -5.86 -28.45 12.63
N ARG A 47 -5.04 -27.62 13.27
CA ARG A 47 -4.37 -26.48 12.60
C ARG A 47 -3.44 -26.95 11.49
N LEU A 48 -2.66 -28.01 11.73
CA LEU A 48 -1.79 -28.58 10.72
C LEU A 48 -2.59 -29.14 9.53
N ALA A 49 -3.67 -29.89 9.80
CA ALA A 49 -4.55 -30.42 8.76
C ALA A 49 -5.21 -29.32 7.94
N ALA A 50 -5.69 -28.25 8.58
CA ALA A 50 -6.23 -27.07 7.91
C ALA A 50 -5.17 -26.36 7.05
N SER A 51 -3.93 -26.30 7.53
CA SER A 51 -2.81 -25.68 6.81
C SER A 51 -2.42 -26.50 5.58
N VAL A 52 -2.38 -27.84 5.70
CA VAL A 52 -2.13 -28.76 4.59
C VAL A 52 -3.27 -28.69 3.57
N ALA A 53 -4.53 -28.65 4.02
CA ALA A 53 -5.68 -28.54 3.13
C ALA A 53 -5.67 -27.23 2.33
N ALA A 54 -5.33 -26.11 2.97
CA ALA A 54 -5.17 -24.80 2.32
C ALA A 54 -3.97 -24.76 1.36
N PHE A 55 -2.92 -25.56 1.61
CA PHE A 55 -1.77 -25.66 0.72
C PHE A 55 -2.05 -26.52 -0.52
N VAL A 56 -2.84 -27.60 -0.38
CA VAL A 56 -3.12 -28.56 -1.46
C VAL A 56 -4.35 -28.16 -2.29
N THR A 57 -5.22 -27.31 -1.75
CA THR A 57 -6.39 -26.78 -2.48
C THR A 57 -6.10 -25.35 -2.94
N PRO A 58 -5.91 -25.09 -4.24
CA PRO A 58 -5.80 -23.73 -4.73
C PRO A 58 -7.06 -22.96 -4.33
N PRO A 59 -6.96 -21.78 -3.71
CA PRO A 59 -8.14 -20.97 -3.45
C PRO A 59 -8.85 -20.70 -4.78
N ALA A 60 -10.17 -20.87 -4.81
CA ALA A 60 -10.97 -20.49 -5.98
C ALA A 60 -10.60 -19.06 -6.39
N GLU A 61 -10.30 -18.86 -7.67
CA GLU A 61 -9.88 -17.57 -8.19
C GLU A 61 -11.01 -16.55 -7.96
N ARG A 62 -10.77 -15.60 -7.05
CA ARG A 62 -11.79 -14.60 -6.70
C ARG A 62 -12.01 -13.67 -7.89
N PRO A 63 -13.25 -13.17 -8.09
CA PRO A 63 -13.51 -12.12 -9.06
C PRO A 63 -12.54 -10.94 -8.87
N ARG A 64 -11.98 -10.42 -9.96
CA ARG A 64 -10.96 -9.36 -9.95
C ARG A 64 -11.32 -8.17 -9.05
N THR A 65 -12.59 -7.76 -9.03
CA THR A 65 -13.10 -6.67 -8.21
C THR A 65 -13.00 -6.97 -6.71
N GLU A 66 -13.30 -8.19 -6.27
CA GLU A 66 -13.19 -8.61 -4.86
C GLU A 66 -11.74 -8.71 -4.43
N ARG A 67 -10.87 -9.15 -5.34
CA ARG A 67 -9.42 -9.20 -5.12
C ARG A 67 -8.83 -7.81 -4.92
N ARG A 68 -9.20 -6.82 -5.74
CA ARG A 68 -8.76 -5.42 -5.54
C ARG A 68 -9.21 -4.83 -4.22
N ARG A 69 -10.44 -5.12 -3.81
CA ARG A 69 -11.00 -4.66 -2.53
C ARG A 69 -10.33 -5.26 -1.29
N THR A 70 -9.72 -6.44 -1.42
CA THR A 70 -9.09 -7.17 -0.30
C THR A 70 -7.57 -7.09 -0.32
N GLU A 71 -6.95 -7.24 -1.48
CA GLU A 71 -5.49 -7.26 -1.67
C GLU A 71 -4.93 -5.88 -2.04
N GLY A 72 -5.76 -5.00 -2.60
CA GLY A 72 -5.40 -3.65 -3.02
C GLY A 72 -5.47 -3.44 -4.53
N MET A 73 -5.47 -2.19 -4.95
CA MET A 73 -5.43 -1.79 -6.35
C MET A 73 -4.16 -2.34 -7.03
N PHE A 74 -4.30 -2.84 -8.27
CA PHE A 74 -3.25 -3.54 -9.03
C PHE A 74 -2.63 -4.79 -8.32
N ALA A 75 -3.36 -5.46 -7.42
CA ALA A 75 -2.86 -6.67 -6.75
C ALA A 75 -2.48 -7.83 -7.70
N ASP A 76 -3.04 -7.86 -8.91
CA ASP A 76 -2.76 -8.80 -9.98
C ASP A 76 -1.50 -8.45 -10.79
N TYR A 77 -0.93 -7.25 -10.62
CA TYR A 77 0.26 -6.83 -11.34
C TYR A 77 1.53 -7.35 -10.66
N SER A 78 2.11 -8.42 -11.21
CA SER A 78 3.35 -9.03 -10.71
C SER A 78 4.23 -9.47 -11.88
N PRO A 79 4.76 -8.53 -12.68
CA PRO A 79 5.64 -8.86 -13.80
C PRO A 79 6.93 -9.51 -13.28
N GLU A 80 7.50 -10.38 -14.11
CA GLU A 80 8.86 -10.87 -13.93
C GLU A 80 9.85 -9.70 -13.88
N ASP A 81 10.86 -9.79 -13.01
CA ASP A 81 11.88 -8.76 -12.76
C ASP A 81 11.34 -7.40 -12.23
N GLY A 82 10.05 -7.30 -11.93
CA GLY A 82 9.45 -6.08 -11.37
C GLY A 82 9.30 -6.10 -9.85
N ASP A 83 9.98 -7.01 -9.15
CA ASP A 83 9.92 -7.07 -7.69
C ASP A 83 10.82 -6.01 -7.02
N GLU A 84 10.54 -5.68 -5.75
CA GLU A 84 11.24 -4.62 -5.01
C GLU A 84 12.75 -4.80 -5.01
N GLN A 85 13.24 -6.04 -4.89
CA GLN A 85 14.67 -6.30 -4.80
C GLN A 85 15.35 -5.99 -6.13
N THR A 86 14.81 -6.50 -7.24
CA THR A 86 15.35 -6.23 -8.57
C THR A 86 15.31 -4.73 -8.89
N LEU A 87 14.22 -4.03 -8.51
CA LEU A 87 14.11 -2.57 -8.69
C LEU A 87 15.15 -1.82 -7.85
N GLN A 88 15.30 -2.16 -6.56
CA GLN A 88 16.28 -1.53 -5.67
C GLN A 88 17.70 -1.71 -6.20
N GLU A 89 18.07 -2.92 -6.63
CA GLU A 89 19.38 -3.19 -7.22
C GLU A 89 19.57 -2.40 -8.52
N ALA A 90 18.56 -2.36 -9.40
CA ALA A 90 18.62 -1.66 -10.68
C ALA A 90 18.74 -0.14 -10.54
N THR A 91 18.15 0.47 -9.50
CA THR A 91 18.24 1.92 -9.25
C THR A 91 19.40 2.33 -8.33
N SER A 92 20.05 1.37 -7.66
CA SER A 92 21.10 1.60 -6.66
C SER A 92 22.18 2.59 -7.11
N GLY A 93 22.59 3.50 -6.21
CA GLY A 93 23.61 4.51 -6.50
C GLY A 93 23.18 5.66 -7.43
N LEU A 94 21.95 5.63 -7.97
CA LEU A 94 21.35 6.76 -8.70
C LEU A 94 20.07 7.26 -8.02
N ALA A 95 19.25 6.35 -7.53
CA ALA A 95 18.09 6.64 -6.69
C ALA A 95 17.96 5.57 -5.62
N GLU A 96 18.07 6.00 -4.36
CA GLU A 96 17.96 5.12 -3.21
C GLU A 96 16.48 4.85 -2.92
N LEU A 97 16.00 3.70 -3.39
CA LEU A 97 14.70 3.14 -3.00
C LEU A 97 14.80 2.61 -1.56
N GLY A 98 14.80 3.52 -0.58
CA GLY A 98 14.78 3.18 0.84
C GLY A 98 13.37 2.78 1.28
N GLY A 99 13.22 1.67 2.03
CA GLY A 99 11.92 1.16 2.47
C GLY A 99 12.03 0.02 3.48
N TRP A 100 10.94 -0.27 4.20
CA TRP A 100 10.91 -1.24 5.30
C TRP A 100 11.26 -2.66 4.80
N TRP A 101 12.28 -3.24 5.44
CA TRP A 101 12.74 -4.63 5.46
C TRP A 101 11.62 -5.67 5.67
N GLY A 102 10.77 -5.87 4.68
CA GLY A 102 9.90 -7.04 4.54
C GLY A 102 10.45 -7.89 3.40
N GLY A 103 11.47 -8.70 3.69
CA GLY A 103 12.15 -9.55 2.71
C GLY A 103 11.20 -10.56 2.07
N GLY A 104 10.76 -10.25 0.85
CA GLY A 104 9.95 -11.11 0.01
C GLY A 104 9.75 -10.47 -1.35
N ARG A 105 9.47 -11.29 -2.38
CA ARG A 105 9.04 -10.79 -3.69
C ARG A 105 7.74 -10.00 -3.52
N SER A 106 7.87 -8.69 -3.51
CA SER A 106 6.77 -7.72 -3.45
C SER A 106 6.85 -6.87 -4.72
N TRP A 107 5.70 -6.37 -5.19
CA TRP A 107 5.59 -5.49 -6.37
C TRP A 107 4.97 -4.15 -5.98
N GLY A 108 5.12 -3.75 -4.72
CA GLY A 108 4.46 -2.61 -4.10
C GLY A 108 4.77 -1.29 -4.80
N THR A 109 6.03 -1.05 -5.14
CA THR A 109 6.50 0.17 -5.80
C THR A 109 5.83 0.37 -7.16
N LEU A 110 5.89 -0.61 -8.07
CA LEU A 110 5.24 -0.48 -9.39
C LEU A 110 3.71 -0.34 -9.26
N ARG A 111 3.08 -1.13 -8.37
CA ARG A 111 1.64 -1.05 -8.11
C ARG A 111 1.23 0.32 -7.59
N GLN A 112 2.01 0.89 -6.69
CA GLN A 112 1.74 2.22 -6.15
C GLN A 112 1.94 3.31 -7.21
N ILE A 113 3.03 3.29 -7.98
CA ILE A 113 3.26 4.27 -9.06
C ILE A 113 2.10 4.25 -10.05
N ARG A 114 1.67 3.06 -10.48
CA ARG A 114 0.51 2.88 -11.38
C ARG A 114 -0.79 3.38 -10.75
N ALA A 115 -1.03 3.10 -9.47
CA ALA A 115 -2.19 3.58 -8.72
C ALA A 115 -2.21 5.11 -8.59
N VAL A 116 -1.05 5.73 -8.31
CA VAL A 116 -0.90 7.18 -8.27
C VAL A 116 -1.19 7.77 -9.64
N ASN A 117 -0.55 7.27 -10.71
CA ASN A 117 -0.82 7.74 -12.07
C ASN A 117 -2.30 7.61 -12.44
N HIS A 118 -2.95 6.52 -12.04
CA HIS A 118 -4.39 6.31 -12.25
C HIS A 118 -5.23 7.40 -11.60
N VAL A 119 -5.00 7.70 -10.32
CA VAL A 119 -5.84 8.66 -9.58
C VAL A 119 -5.54 10.12 -9.90
N LEU A 120 -4.27 10.43 -10.22
CA LEU A 120 -3.86 11.74 -10.72
C LEU A 120 -4.44 12.03 -12.10
N SER A 121 -4.71 10.99 -12.90
CA SER A 121 -5.45 11.11 -14.16
C SER A 121 -6.97 11.32 -13.97
N GLY A 122 -7.43 11.57 -12.75
CA GLY A 122 -8.84 11.85 -12.42
C GLY A 122 -9.72 10.62 -12.21
N LYS A 123 -9.18 9.41 -12.33
CA LYS A 123 -9.93 8.17 -12.09
C LYS A 123 -10.02 7.86 -10.60
N PRO A 124 -11.11 7.24 -10.09
CA PRO A 124 -11.25 6.96 -8.67
C PRO A 124 -10.30 5.86 -8.21
N ALA A 125 -9.86 5.91 -6.95
CA ALA A 125 -9.20 4.76 -6.31
C ALA A 125 -10.18 3.58 -6.17
N ASP A 126 -9.68 2.35 -6.33
CA ASP A 126 -10.49 1.11 -6.32
C ASP A 126 -9.91 -0.02 -5.45
N GLY A 127 -8.97 0.30 -4.54
CA GLY A 127 -8.34 -0.65 -3.63
C GLY A 127 -9.16 -0.95 -2.38
N LYS A 128 -8.51 -0.91 -1.22
CA LYS A 128 -9.15 -1.23 0.07
C LYS A 128 -10.11 -0.11 0.48
N PRO A 129 -11.21 -0.39 1.21
CA PRO A 129 -12.09 0.66 1.70
C PRO A 129 -11.37 1.65 2.63
N LEU A 130 -11.57 2.95 2.41
CA LEU A 130 -11.06 3.98 3.31
C LEU A 130 -11.87 3.95 4.62
N PRO A 131 -11.21 3.96 5.80
CA PRO A 131 -11.89 4.02 7.09
C PRO A 131 -12.85 5.20 7.18
N ALA A 132 -14.02 5.00 7.79
CA ALA A 132 -15.07 6.01 7.86
C ALA A 132 -14.60 7.30 8.56
N SER A 133 -13.77 7.18 9.60
CA SER A 133 -13.15 8.32 10.30
C SER A 133 -12.29 9.17 9.37
N SER A 134 -11.72 8.58 8.33
CA SER A 134 -10.81 9.28 7.42
C SER A 134 -11.52 10.03 6.29
N ARG A 135 -12.77 9.66 5.97
CA ARG A 135 -13.52 10.19 4.81
C ARG A 135 -13.86 11.67 4.89
N SER A 136 -14.08 12.19 6.11
CA SER A 136 -14.49 13.58 6.35
C SER A 136 -13.34 14.58 6.33
N ALA A 137 -12.11 14.15 6.03
CA ALA A 137 -10.93 15.01 5.98
C ALA A 137 -11.14 16.20 5.02
N GLY A 138 -11.03 17.42 5.55
CA GLY A 138 -11.15 18.66 4.78
C GLY A 138 -12.52 18.95 4.17
N ALA A 139 -13.59 18.26 4.59
CA ALA A 139 -14.93 18.45 4.02
C ALA A 139 -15.43 19.90 4.16
N ALA A 140 -15.09 20.57 5.26
CA ALA A 140 -15.40 21.99 5.49
C ALA A 140 -14.69 22.92 4.49
N ASP A 141 -13.53 22.50 3.97
CA ASP A 141 -12.68 23.26 3.04
C ASP A 141 -12.89 22.82 1.57
N GLY A 142 -13.99 22.12 1.29
CA GLY A 142 -14.36 21.64 -0.04
C GLY A 142 -13.62 20.39 -0.52
N TRP A 143 -12.79 19.77 0.33
CA TRP A 143 -12.11 18.53 -0.02
C TRP A 143 -13.02 17.32 0.12
N ARG A 144 -12.79 16.32 -0.74
CA ARG A 144 -13.49 15.03 -0.70
C ARG A 144 -12.48 13.91 -0.79
N SER A 145 -12.72 12.85 -0.03
CA SER A 145 -11.91 11.63 -0.13
C SER A 145 -12.55 10.63 -1.07
N ASP A 146 -11.74 9.92 -1.84
CA ASP A 146 -12.22 8.71 -2.53
C ASP A 146 -12.66 7.65 -1.49
N GLU A 147 -13.63 6.81 -1.85
CA GLU A 147 -14.17 5.78 -0.96
C GLU A 147 -13.18 4.63 -0.70
N PHE A 148 -12.25 4.42 -1.63
CA PHE A 148 -11.23 3.39 -1.57
C PHE A 148 -9.83 4.01 -1.62
N THR A 149 -8.82 3.21 -1.30
CA THR A 149 -7.43 3.67 -1.22
C THR A 149 -6.60 3.17 -2.39
N VAL A 150 -5.52 3.89 -2.69
CA VAL A 150 -4.39 3.33 -3.44
C VAL A 150 -3.53 2.44 -2.52
N PRO A 151 -2.59 1.64 -3.05
CA PRO A 151 -1.63 0.90 -2.23
C PRO A 151 -0.73 1.86 -1.44
N GLY A 152 -0.40 1.48 -0.21
CA GLY A 152 0.57 2.22 0.60
C GLY A 152 2.00 2.09 0.08
N ILE A 153 2.86 3.02 0.49
CA ILE A 153 4.25 3.06 0.03
C ILE A 153 5.07 1.95 0.69
N GLY A 154 5.76 1.18 -0.13
CA GLY A 154 6.77 0.20 0.32
C GLY A 154 8.15 0.84 0.35
N ALA A 155 8.69 1.15 -0.84
CA ALA A 155 9.90 1.94 -1.01
C ALA A 155 9.57 3.40 -1.33
N VAL A 156 10.36 4.33 -0.79
CA VAL A 156 10.22 5.78 -1.01
C VAL A 156 10.70 6.13 -2.42
N TRP A 157 9.86 5.87 -3.42
CA TRP A 157 10.15 6.05 -4.83
C TRP A 157 10.10 7.48 -5.40
N PRO A 158 9.50 8.53 -4.77
CA PRO A 158 9.45 9.86 -5.39
C PRO A 158 10.83 10.40 -5.82
N CYS A 159 11.91 10.02 -5.13
CA CYS A 159 13.29 10.35 -5.49
C CYS A 159 13.72 9.84 -6.89
N VAL A 160 13.06 8.81 -7.42
CA VAL A 160 13.29 8.28 -8.77
C VAL A 160 12.94 9.31 -9.84
N LEU A 161 11.93 10.16 -9.59
CA LEU A 161 11.48 11.18 -10.55
C LEU A 161 12.62 12.16 -10.90
N ASP A 162 13.51 12.44 -9.95
CA ASP A 162 14.65 13.32 -10.14
C ASP A 162 15.81 12.61 -10.88
N ALA A 163 15.82 11.27 -10.88
CA ALA A 163 16.87 10.43 -11.43
C ALA A 163 16.52 9.78 -12.79
N LEU A 164 15.39 10.15 -13.42
CA LEU A 164 14.92 9.48 -14.65
C LEU A 164 15.92 9.51 -15.80
N ARG A 165 16.61 10.65 -16.01
CA ARG A 165 17.61 10.78 -17.07
C ARG A 165 18.82 9.84 -16.86
N PRO A 166 19.52 9.86 -15.71
CA PRO A 166 20.63 8.93 -15.50
C PRO A 166 20.18 7.46 -15.46
N LEU A 167 18.96 7.16 -14.98
CA LEU A 167 18.41 5.81 -15.04
C LEU A 167 18.15 5.35 -16.49
N ALA A 168 17.62 6.22 -17.35
CA ALA A 168 17.43 5.92 -18.77
C ALA A 168 18.76 5.61 -19.47
N TYR A 169 19.82 6.36 -19.15
CA TYR A 169 21.17 6.05 -19.64
C TYR A 169 21.68 4.69 -19.13
N ARG A 170 21.44 4.37 -17.85
CA ARG A 170 21.81 3.07 -17.28
C ARG A 170 21.09 1.91 -17.98
N ALA A 171 19.81 2.05 -18.32
CA ALA A 171 19.04 1.00 -19.01
C ALA A 171 19.66 0.63 -20.37
N ALA A 172 20.21 1.61 -21.08
CA ALA A 172 20.94 1.41 -22.33
C ALA A 172 22.37 0.89 -22.16
N SER A 173 22.87 0.71 -20.93
CA SER A 173 24.24 0.25 -20.69
C SER A 173 24.41 -1.23 -21.05
N PRO A 174 25.48 -1.60 -21.77
CA PRO A 174 25.79 -2.99 -22.07
C PRO A 174 26.22 -3.79 -20.84
N THR A 175 26.63 -3.12 -19.76
CA THR A 175 27.07 -3.77 -18.50
C THR A 175 25.92 -4.11 -17.56
N LEU A 176 24.70 -3.66 -17.87
CA LEU A 176 23.53 -3.95 -17.05
C LEU A 176 23.03 -5.37 -17.35
N THR A 177 22.69 -6.11 -16.30
CA THR A 177 22.07 -7.44 -16.46
C THR A 177 20.70 -7.30 -17.13
N GLU A 178 20.24 -8.38 -17.77
CA GLU A 178 18.93 -8.38 -18.42
C GLU A 178 17.77 -8.14 -17.43
N SER A 179 17.84 -8.76 -16.26
CA SER A 179 16.85 -8.59 -15.18
C SER A 179 16.78 -7.13 -14.71
N HIS A 180 17.93 -6.50 -14.44
CA HIS A 180 17.94 -5.09 -14.04
C HIS A 180 17.51 -4.15 -15.17
N ARG A 181 17.84 -4.45 -16.42
CA ARG A 181 17.34 -3.69 -17.58
C ARG A 181 15.82 -3.74 -17.65
N ARG A 182 15.24 -4.94 -17.59
CA ARG A 182 13.80 -5.13 -17.60
C ARG A 182 13.11 -4.44 -16.44
N ALA A 183 13.70 -4.47 -15.25
CA ALA A 183 13.19 -3.74 -14.08
C ALA A 183 13.10 -2.22 -14.32
N LEU A 184 14.14 -1.62 -14.92
CA LEU A 184 14.13 -0.20 -15.28
C LEU A 184 13.08 0.12 -16.35
N LEU A 185 12.91 -0.74 -17.35
CA LEU A 185 11.88 -0.56 -18.38
C LEU A 185 10.47 -0.60 -17.78
N LEU A 186 10.18 -1.57 -16.91
CA LEU A 186 8.91 -1.67 -16.18
C LEU A 186 8.65 -0.42 -15.32
N LEU A 187 9.69 0.11 -14.68
CA LEU A 187 9.60 1.35 -13.91
C LEU A 187 9.26 2.55 -14.81
N PHE A 188 9.91 2.68 -15.96
CA PHE A 188 9.64 3.75 -16.92
C PHE A 188 8.23 3.67 -17.50
N GLU A 189 7.75 2.47 -17.82
CA GLU A 189 6.36 2.25 -18.23
C GLU A 189 5.41 2.72 -17.14
N ALA A 190 5.60 2.25 -15.89
CA ALA A 190 4.74 2.63 -14.77
C ALA A 190 4.71 4.15 -14.55
N ILE A 191 5.84 4.84 -14.70
CA ILE A 191 5.95 6.29 -14.51
C ILE A 191 5.29 7.07 -15.65
N THR A 192 5.41 6.59 -16.90
CA THR A 192 4.88 7.27 -18.10
C THR A 192 3.39 7.01 -18.37
N GLU A 193 2.75 6.14 -17.60
CA GLU A 193 1.31 5.83 -17.74
C GLU A 193 0.34 6.96 -17.38
N GLY A 194 0.82 8.03 -16.75
CA GLY A 194 -0.02 9.14 -16.30
C GLY A 194 0.79 10.43 -16.10
N PRO A 195 0.30 11.36 -15.26
CA PRO A 195 0.79 12.72 -15.24
C PRO A 195 2.08 12.95 -14.44
N LEU A 196 2.69 11.90 -13.85
CA LEU A 196 3.87 12.04 -13.00
C LEU A 196 5.06 12.77 -13.65
N VAL A 197 5.17 12.68 -14.98
CA VAL A 197 6.28 13.27 -15.77
C VAL A 197 5.78 14.25 -16.84
N THR A 198 4.53 14.72 -16.74
CA THR A 198 3.98 15.68 -17.70
C THR A 198 4.72 17.02 -17.60
N PRO A 199 5.22 17.58 -18.72
CA PRO A 199 5.87 18.90 -18.75
C PRO A 199 4.97 20.02 -18.21
N GLY A 200 5.57 21.05 -17.60
CA GLY A 200 4.82 22.13 -16.92
C GLY A 200 4.35 21.75 -15.51
N GLY A 201 5.03 20.75 -14.94
CA GLY A 201 4.66 20.00 -13.74
C GLY A 201 4.03 20.80 -12.63
N ALA A 202 2.80 20.41 -12.33
CA ALA A 202 2.12 20.79 -11.11
C ALA A 202 2.01 19.59 -10.19
N LEU A 203 3.15 18.95 -9.95
CA LEU A 203 3.33 17.87 -8.97
C LEU A 203 4.38 18.31 -7.94
N ARG A 204 4.09 18.06 -6.68
CA ARG A 204 5.04 18.22 -5.58
C ARG A 204 4.91 17.10 -4.56
N GLU A 205 6.02 16.71 -3.96
CA GLU A 205 6.02 15.93 -2.73
C GLU A 205 5.77 16.89 -1.57
N VAL A 206 4.85 16.51 -0.68
CA VAL A 206 4.54 17.27 0.53
C VAL A 206 4.53 16.37 1.75
N VAL A 207 4.89 16.95 2.89
CA VAL A 207 4.71 16.33 4.21
C VAL A 207 3.58 17.06 4.92
N LEU A 208 2.51 16.33 5.19
CA LEU A 208 1.29 16.84 5.82
C LEU A 208 1.22 16.36 7.27
N SER A 209 0.97 17.28 8.20
CA SER A 209 0.91 16.99 9.63
C SER A 209 -0.48 17.24 10.21
N GLU A 210 -0.89 16.38 11.13
CA GLU A 210 -2.10 16.52 11.94
C GLU A 210 -1.88 15.97 13.36
N PRO A 211 -2.70 16.35 14.36
CA PRO A 211 -2.66 15.74 15.70
C PRO A 211 -2.83 14.23 15.63
N HIS A 212 -2.04 13.45 16.34
CA HIS A 212 -2.12 11.98 16.25
C HIS A 212 -3.25 11.43 17.11
N ASP A 213 -4.32 10.94 16.47
CA ASP A 213 -5.53 10.39 17.11
C ASP A 213 -5.83 8.96 16.64
N LYS A 214 -4.79 8.23 16.21
CA LYS A 214 -4.83 6.88 15.62
C LYS A 214 -5.53 6.81 14.26
N GLN A 215 -5.64 7.93 13.56
CA GLN A 215 -6.09 7.96 12.18
C GLN A 215 -5.18 7.15 11.24
N GLU A 216 -5.81 6.56 10.22
CA GLU A 216 -5.13 5.88 9.12
C GLU A 216 -5.42 6.62 7.82
N ARG A 217 -4.35 7.09 7.18
CA ARG A 217 -4.39 7.94 5.98
C ARG A 217 -3.69 7.30 4.79
N VAL A 218 -2.95 6.19 4.99
CA VAL A 218 -2.18 5.56 3.92
C VAL A 218 -3.09 5.17 2.76
N GLY A 219 -2.74 5.63 1.58
CA GLY A 219 -3.48 5.43 0.34
C GLY A 219 -4.71 6.31 0.16
N GLN A 220 -4.99 7.25 1.08
CA GLN A 220 -6.10 8.18 0.93
C GLN A 220 -5.88 9.12 -0.25
N VAL A 221 -6.90 9.30 -1.08
CA VAL A 221 -6.92 10.26 -2.18
C VAL A 221 -7.89 11.38 -1.84
N LEU A 222 -7.39 12.60 -1.75
CA LEU A 222 -8.15 13.83 -1.51
C LEU A 222 -8.31 14.59 -2.82
N ARG A 223 -9.50 15.10 -3.09
CA ARG A 223 -9.84 15.83 -4.31
C ARG A 223 -10.49 17.17 -4.00
N ARG A 224 -10.14 18.18 -4.79
CA ARG A 224 -10.78 19.50 -4.79
C ARG A 224 -10.53 20.19 -6.12
N ASP A 225 -11.58 20.59 -6.84
CA ASP A 225 -11.50 21.47 -8.02
C ASP A 225 -10.45 21.05 -9.08
N GLY A 226 -10.28 19.73 -9.31
CA GLY A 226 -9.28 19.18 -10.23
C GLY A 226 -7.92 18.85 -9.61
N ARG A 227 -7.59 19.43 -8.45
CA ARG A 227 -6.42 19.10 -7.64
C ARG A 227 -6.62 17.77 -6.90
N THR A 228 -5.59 16.95 -6.90
CA THR A 228 -5.57 15.61 -6.29
C THR A 228 -4.36 15.47 -5.38
N VAL A 229 -4.59 15.13 -4.11
CA VAL A 229 -3.54 14.80 -3.15
C VAL A 229 -3.63 13.31 -2.81
N VAL A 230 -2.52 12.59 -2.91
CA VAL A 230 -2.45 11.16 -2.60
C VAL A 230 -1.51 10.96 -1.41
N VAL A 231 -2.04 10.47 -0.30
CA VAL A 231 -1.23 10.13 0.88
C VAL A 231 -0.56 8.79 0.63
N LEU A 232 0.76 8.79 0.46
CA LEU A 232 1.55 7.61 0.12
C LEU A 232 1.83 6.74 1.36
N GLY A 233 2.14 7.37 2.50
CA GLY A 233 2.66 6.67 3.66
C GLY A 233 2.73 7.52 4.92
N ARG A 234 2.86 6.86 6.07
CA ARG A 234 3.25 7.52 7.32
C ARG A 234 4.77 7.74 7.30
N GLN A 235 5.20 9.00 7.38
CA GLN A 235 6.62 9.33 7.42
C GLN A 235 7.19 9.15 8.82
N ASN A 236 6.54 9.72 9.85
CA ASN A 236 6.89 9.51 11.25
C ASN A 236 5.74 9.89 12.19
N VAL A 237 5.91 9.58 13.47
CA VAL A 237 5.10 10.12 14.57
C VAL A 237 6.03 10.93 15.45
N ASP A 238 5.77 12.23 15.56
CA ASP A 238 6.46 13.10 16.50
C ASP A 238 5.77 12.98 17.87
N HIS A 239 6.30 12.09 18.71
CA HIS A 239 5.80 11.88 20.07
C HIS A 239 5.97 13.10 20.98
N ARG A 240 6.89 14.01 20.67
CA ARG A 240 7.11 15.22 21.48
C ARG A 240 5.99 16.23 21.27
N THR A 241 5.52 16.38 20.03
CA THR A 241 4.42 17.29 19.70
C THR A 241 3.06 16.60 19.63
N GLY A 242 3.03 15.27 19.71
CA GLY A 242 1.81 14.48 19.61
C GLY A 242 1.21 14.49 18.21
N ARG A 243 2.04 14.58 17.17
CA ARG A 243 1.63 14.73 15.77
C ARG A 243 2.08 13.57 14.91
N VAL A 244 1.38 13.33 13.83
CA VAL A 244 1.75 12.36 12.79
C VAL A 244 2.01 13.09 11.49
N ASN A 245 3.06 12.69 10.80
CA ASN A 245 3.48 13.26 9.53
C ASN A 245 3.27 12.24 8.40
N TRP A 246 2.59 12.68 7.35
CA TRP A 246 2.19 11.88 6.21
C TRP A 246 2.96 12.35 4.97
N LEU A 247 3.60 11.42 4.29
CA LEU A 247 4.18 11.66 2.98
C LEU A 247 3.05 11.60 1.93
N ALA A 248 2.94 12.63 1.11
CA ALA A 248 1.93 12.71 0.06
C ALA A 248 2.48 13.34 -1.23
N LEU A 249 1.79 13.06 -2.33
CA LEU A 249 1.95 13.79 -3.59
C LEU A 249 0.75 14.70 -3.79
N ASP A 250 1.01 15.94 -4.16
CA ASP A 250 -0.01 16.95 -4.44
C ASP A 250 0.12 17.38 -5.90
N HIS A 251 -0.93 17.11 -6.66
CA HIS A 251 -1.03 17.38 -8.08
C HIS A 251 -2.16 18.36 -8.37
N ASP A 252 -1.84 19.51 -8.95
CA ASP A 252 -2.82 20.52 -9.35
C ASP A 252 -2.64 20.92 -10.82
N PRO A 253 -3.43 20.42 -11.77
CA PRO A 253 -3.29 20.80 -13.19
C PRO A 253 -3.26 22.30 -13.48
N ALA A 254 -3.81 23.15 -12.61
CA ALA A 254 -3.78 24.62 -12.75
C ALA A 254 -2.45 25.26 -12.29
N GLY A 255 -1.59 24.50 -11.59
CA GLY A 255 -0.35 24.99 -10.99
C GLY A 255 -0.53 25.92 -9.79
N VAL A 256 -1.73 25.94 -9.18
CA VAL A 256 -2.09 26.86 -8.08
C VAL A 256 -2.13 26.12 -6.76
N PHE A 257 -0.93 25.86 -6.25
CA PHE A 257 -0.80 25.20 -4.97
C PHE A 257 -1.24 26.08 -3.79
N GLY A 258 -1.84 25.43 -2.79
CA GLY A 258 -2.27 26.08 -1.56
C GLY A 258 -2.40 25.08 -0.41
N ALA A 259 -3.14 25.46 0.64
CA ALA A 259 -3.43 24.57 1.76
C ALA A 259 -4.09 23.26 1.31
N VAL A 260 -3.82 22.17 2.05
CA VAL A 260 -4.43 20.86 1.85
C VAL A 260 -5.30 20.54 3.05
N ALA A 261 -6.62 20.61 2.89
CA ALA A 261 -7.59 20.35 3.94
C ALA A 261 -7.22 21.03 5.28
N HIS A 262 -7.37 20.31 6.39
CA HIS A 262 -7.02 20.73 7.74
C HIS A 262 -5.54 20.50 8.10
N PHE A 263 -4.73 19.98 7.17
CA PHE A 263 -3.36 19.59 7.46
C PHE A 263 -2.43 20.81 7.54
N THR A 264 -1.43 20.72 8.42
CA THR A 264 -0.28 21.61 8.42
C THR A 264 0.74 21.13 7.39
N LEU A 265 1.21 22.00 6.51
CA LEU A 265 2.30 21.69 5.58
C LEU A 265 3.64 21.84 6.30
N GLU A 266 4.36 20.73 6.50
CA GLU A 266 5.66 20.72 7.19
C GLU A 266 6.84 20.86 6.22
N ARG A 267 6.71 20.25 5.03
CA ARG A 267 7.75 20.26 4.01
C ARG A 267 7.14 20.15 2.62
N GLU A 268 7.81 20.77 1.67
CA GLU A 268 7.49 20.69 0.25
C GLU A 268 8.77 20.49 -0.55
N THR A 269 8.74 19.54 -1.49
CA THR A 269 9.80 19.26 -2.44
C THR A 269 9.19 19.24 -3.85
N ALA A 270 9.72 20.06 -4.75
CA ALA A 270 9.31 20.03 -6.15
C ALA A 270 10.06 18.92 -6.90
N HIS A 271 9.35 18.20 -7.77
CA HIS A 271 9.92 17.20 -8.69
C HIS A 271 9.69 17.68 -10.14
N PRO A 272 10.46 18.67 -10.62
CA PRO A 272 10.30 19.17 -11.99
C PRO A 272 10.59 18.03 -12.97
N PRO A 273 9.82 17.86 -14.06
CA PRO A 273 10.06 16.84 -15.06
C PRO A 273 11.35 17.16 -15.83
N VAL A 274 12.49 16.68 -15.33
CA VAL A 274 13.83 16.88 -15.92
C VAL A 274 14.08 16.01 -17.15
N PHE A 275 13.23 15.00 -17.37
CA PHE A 275 13.28 14.12 -18.53
C PHE A 275 11.87 13.96 -19.14
N PRO A 276 11.63 14.41 -20.39
CA PRO A 276 10.30 14.39 -20.97
C PRO A 276 9.73 12.97 -21.08
N ALA A 277 8.43 12.82 -20.83
CA ALA A 277 7.72 11.54 -20.92
C ALA A 277 7.92 10.83 -22.27
N ASP A 278 7.84 11.58 -23.38
CA ASP A 278 8.02 11.03 -24.73
C ASP A 278 9.44 10.49 -24.97
N ALA A 279 10.45 11.16 -24.40
CA ALA A 279 11.83 10.73 -24.48
C ALA A 279 12.05 9.45 -23.66
N LEU A 280 11.43 9.37 -22.47
CA LEU A 280 11.48 8.18 -21.63
C LEU A 280 10.78 6.99 -22.30
N ALA A 281 9.59 7.20 -22.86
CA ALA A 281 8.87 6.18 -23.61
C ALA A 281 9.63 5.73 -24.88
N ALA A 282 10.36 6.63 -25.53
CA ALA A 282 11.22 6.29 -26.67
C ALA A 282 12.39 5.39 -26.25
N VAL A 283 13.07 5.71 -25.13
CA VAL A 283 14.12 4.84 -24.56
C VAL A 283 13.55 3.45 -24.25
N THR A 284 12.38 3.38 -23.61
CA THR A 284 11.75 2.11 -23.27
C THR A 284 11.47 1.21 -24.47
N ARG A 285 11.22 1.79 -25.66
CA ARG A 285 10.96 1.02 -26.89
C ARG A 285 12.24 0.62 -27.64
N LEU A 286 13.36 1.29 -27.39
CA LEU A 286 14.62 1.09 -28.11
C LEU A 286 15.56 0.10 -27.43
N VAL A 287 15.46 0.01 -26.11
CA VAL A 287 16.24 -0.88 -25.24
C VAL A 287 15.52 -2.21 -25.11
#